data_AF-A0AAU1N0E9-F1
#
_entry.id   AF-A0AAU1N0E9-F1
#
_cell.length_a   1.000
_cell.length_b   1.000
_cell.length_c   1.000
_cell.angle_alpha   90.00
_cell.angle_beta   90.00
_cell.angle_gamma   90.00
#
_symmetry.space_group_name_H-M   'P 1'
#
loop_
_entity.id
_entity.type
_entity.pdbx_description
1 polymer ?
#
loop_
_entity_poly.entity_id
_entity_poly.type
_entity_poly.pdbx_seq_one_letter_code
_entity_poly.pdbx_strand_id
1 'polypeptide(L)'
;MDMHEHPQAEHEEPVRSIEQSVDVERRQFALCDGAALFGDWQLPDRSRQTEMAVNSSGVMVSSTVATHAAAVRLEFWGVEPSAAAAAPIGQVAVSLPCGTLTAWAVPHGPAGPALDLDGPGEYILRVFREGGGEEARARAQWSAGHGEG
;
A
#
# COMPACT_ATOMS: atom_id res chain seq x y z
N MET A 1 -1.35 -31.32 38.42
CA MET A 1 -0.22 -30.53 37.87
C MET A 1 -0.62 -30.25 36.45
N ASP A 2 -1.47 -29.24 36.31
CA ASP A 2 -2.18 -28.92 35.08
C ASP A 2 -1.24 -28.09 34.23
N MET A 3 -0.72 -28.73 33.18
CA MET A 3 0.02 -28.06 32.12
C MET A 3 -0.92 -27.06 31.47
N HIS A 4 -0.70 -25.78 31.74
CA HIS A 4 -1.35 -24.71 31.01
C HIS A 4 -0.83 -24.79 29.57
N GLU A 5 -1.65 -25.34 28.67
CA GLU A 5 -1.51 -25.15 27.24
C GLU A 5 -1.59 -23.65 26.99
N HIS A 6 -0.45 -23.05 26.63
CA HIS A 6 -0.43 -21.72 26.05
C HIS A 6 -1.24 -21.80 24.75
N PRO A 7 -2.32 -21.02 24.57
CA PRO A 7 -2.95 -20.93 23.27
C PRO A 7 -1.89 -20.38 22.31
N GLN A 8 -1.53 -21.19 21.31
CA GLN A 8 -0.76 -20.70 20.17
C GLN A 8 -1.56 -19.51 19.63
N ALA A 9 -0.94 -18.34 19.54
CA ALA A 9 -1.55 -17.20 18.88
C ALA A 9 -1.93 -17.66 17.48
N GLU A 10 -3.23 -17.85 17.26
CA GLU A 10 -3.77 -18.25 15.98
C GLU A 10 -3.35 -17.12 15.03
N HIS A 11 -2.48 -17.43 14.07
CA HIS A 11 -2.12 -16.48 13.04
C HIS A 11 -3.39 -16.22 12.24
N GLU A 12 -4.09 -15.15 12.56
CA GLU A 12 -5.24 -14.71 11.78
C GLU A 12 -4.73 -14.46 10.36
N GLU A 13 -5.40 -15.07 9.38
CA GLU A 13 -5.08 -14.90 7.96
C GLU A 13 -6.03 -13.87 7.34
N PRO A 14 -5.61 -13.13 6.30
CA PRO A 14 -6.51 -12.24 5.60
C PRO A 14 -7.67 -13.02 4.98
N VAL A 15 -8.87 -12.44 5.02
CA VAL A 15 -10.08 -13.01 4.39
C VAL A 15 -9.88 -13.16 2.88
N ARG A 16 -9.23 -12.15 2.28
CA ARG A 16 -8.85 -12.13 0.86
C ARG A 16 -7.52 -11.40 0.72
N SER A 17 -6.70 -11.85 -0.23
CA SER A 17 -5.48 -11.15 -0.60
C SER A 17 -5.21 -11.25 -2.10
N ILE A 18 -4.56 -10.22 -2.63
CA ILE A 18 -4.00 -10.23 -3.98
C ILE A 18 -2.61 -9.62 -3.97
N GLU A 19 -1.77 -10.06 -4.89
CA GLU A 19 -0.47 -9.46 -5.17
C GLU A 19 -0.47 -8.89 -6.58
N GLN A 20 0.11 -7.70 -6.72
CA GLN A 20 0.25 -7.03 -8.01
C GLN A 20 1.53 -6.21 -8.08
N SER A 21 2.00 -5.97 -9.30
CA SER A 21 3.08 -5.01 -9.56
C SER A 21 2.47 -3.65 -9.91
N VAL A 22 3.01 -2.58 -9.36
CA VAL A 22 2.65 -1.20 -9.74
C VAL A 22 3.90 -0.45 -10.16
N ASP A 23 3.82 0.22 -11.31
CA ASP A 23 4.88 1.14 -11.72
C ASP A 23 4.83 2.39 -10.85
N VAL A 24 5.89 2.59 -10.08
CA VAL A 24 6.11 3.81 -9.33
C VAL A 24 6.82 4.79 -10.24
N GLU A 25 6.21 5.94 -10.43
CA GLU A 25 6.82 7.08 -11.11
C GLU A 25 6.84 8.27 -10.19
N ARG A 26 7.88 9.12 -10.30
CA ARG A 26 8.02 10.32 -9.46
C ARG A 26 7.89 10.04 -7.96
N ARG A 27 8.31 8.84 -7.52
CA ARG A 27 8.22 8.35 -6.14
C ARG A 27 6.80 8.11 -5.64
N GLN A 28 5.82 7.85 -6.48
CA GLN A 28 4.44 7.68 -6.00
C GLN A 28 3.63 6.66 -6.81
N PHE A 29 2.68 6.06 -6.12
CA PHE A 29 1.56 5.29 -6.67
C PHE A 29 0.34 5.54 -5.78
N ALA A 30 -0.85 5.07 -6.17
CA ALA A 30 -2.05 5.24 -5.36
C ALA A 30 -2.76 3.91 -5.09
N LEU A 31 -3.57 3.88 -4.03
CA LEU A 31 -4.49 2.82 -3.66
C LEU A 31 -5.89 3.42 -3.68
N CYS A 32 -6.75 2.95 -4.59
CA CYS A 32 -7.99 3.63 -4.93
C CYS A 32 -9.18 2.67 -5.02
N ASP A 33 -10.37 3.22 -4.81
CA ASP A 33 -11.62 2.56 -5.19
C ASP A 33 -11.70 2.37 -6.72
N GLY A 34 -12.42 1.34 -7.18
CA GLY A 34 -12.61 1.06 -8.60
C GLY A 34 -13.29 2.19 -9.39
N ALA A 35 -14.08 3.06 -8.75
CA ALA A 35 -14.71 4.22 -9.38
C ALA A 35 -13.91 5.53 -9.21
N ALA A 36 -12.71 5.48 -8.62
CA ALA A 36 -11.89 6.68 -8.45
C ALA A 36 -11.56 7.31 -9.82
N LEU A 37 -11.98 8.55 -10.04
CA LEU A 37 -11.51 9.36 -11.15
C LEU A 37 -10.17 9.97 -10.76
N PHE A 38 -9.19 9.94 -11.67
CA PHE A 38 -7.92 10.62 -11.44
C PHE A 38 -8.14 12.14 -11.48
N GLY A 39 -8.38 12.74 -10.32
CA GLY A 39 -8.62 14.17 -10.13
C GLY A 39 -8.51 14.52 -8.64
N ASP A 40 -8.01 15.71 -8.32
CA ASP A 40 -7.92 16.27 -6.96
C ASP A 40 -7.05 15.49 -5.94
N TRP A 41 -5.93 14.92 -6.40
CA TRP A 41 -4.89 14.51 -5.47
C TRP A 41 -4.15 15.72 -4.92
N GLN A 42 -4.40 16.08 -3.66
CA GLN A 42 -3.46 16.92 -2.93
C GLN A 42 -2.18 16.09 -2.72
N LEU A 43 -1.14 16.42 -3.48
CA LEU A 43 0.16 15.77 -3.34
C LEU A 43 0.63 15.90 -1.87
N PRO A 44 1.25 14.85 -1.29
CA PRO A 44 1.77 14.93 0.05
C PRO A 44 2.75 16.11 0.14
N ASP A 45 2.50 16.99 1.12
CA ASP A 45 3.35 18.14 1.36
C ASP A 45 4.75 17.63 1.72
N ARG A 46 5.70 17.86 0.81
CA ARG A 46 7.10 17.42 0.96
C ARG A 46 7.76 18.01 2.21
N SER A 47 7.21 19.09 2.78
CA SER A 47 7.70 19.69 4.03
C SER A 47 7.26 18.92 5.28
N ARG A 48 6.21 18.10 5.21
CA ARG A 48 5.62 17.40 6.36
C ARG A 48 6.11 15.97 6.54
N GLN A 49 6.99 15.47 5.67
CA GLN A 49 7.48 14.07 5.69
C GLN A 49 6.35 13.01 5.73
N THR A 50 5.14 13.35 5.27
CA THR A 50 4.04 12.38 5.27
C THR A 50 4.21 11.44 4.08
N GLU A 51 4.43 10.16 4.37
CA GLU A 51 4.61 9.11 3.36
C GLU A 51 3.30 8.77 2.63
N MET A 52 2.17 9.32 3.09
CA MET A 52 0.84 9.14 2.52
C MET A 52 0.12 10.49 2.34
N ALA A 53 -0.68 10.60 1.28
CA ALA A 53 -1.69 11.64 1.10
C ALA A 53 -3.03 11.00 0.81
N VAL A 54 -4.12 11.63 1.25
CA VAL A 54 -5.46 11.04 1.22
C VAL A 54 -6.41 11.99 0.55
N ASN A 55 -7.30 11.46 -0.30
CA ASN A 55 -8.43 12.19 -0.84
C ASN A 55 -9.72 11.36 -0.69
N SER A 56 -10.81 11.84 -1.27
CA SER A 56 -12.12 11.18 -1.22
C SER A 56 -12.17 9.83 -1.93
N SER A 57 -11.14 9.45 -2.70
CA SER A 57 -11.17 8.32 -3.63
C SER A 57 -10.02 7.32 -3.41
N GLY A 58 -9.13 7.60 -2.46
CA GLY A 58 -8.04 6.70 -2.12
C GLY A 58 -6.89 7.37 -1.37
N VAL A 59 -5.75 6.67 -1.38
CA VAL A 59 -4.51 7.07 -0.72
C VAL A 59 -3.36 7.02 -1.71
N MET A 60 -2.61 8.10 -1.82
CA MET A 60 -1.34 8.13 -2.51
C MET A 60 -0.22 7.73 -1.55
N VAL A 61 0.65 6.83 -2.00
CA VAL A 61 1.76 6.27 -1.23
C VAL A 61 3.08 6.74 -1.84
N SER A 62 3.97 7.25 -0.99
CA SER A 62 5.32 7.68 -1.38
C SER A 62 6.31 6.52 -1.34
N SER A 63 7.17 6.45 -2.36
CA SER A 63 8.31 5.55 -2.41
C SER A 63 9.62 6.27 -2.12
N THR A 64 10.59 5.51 -1.61
CA THR A 64 11.96 6.00 -1.39
C THR A 64 12.78 6.05 -2.67
N VAL A 65 12.34 5.37 -3.73
CA VAL A 65 12.98 5.29 -5.06
C VAL A 65 12.07 5.95 -6.11
N ALA A 66 12.68 6.70 -7.04
CA ALA A 66 11.95 7.56 -7.98
C ALA A 66 11.15 6.80 -9.03
N THR A 67 11.76 5.80 -9.64
CA THR A 67 11.14 5.01 -10.70
C THR A 67 11.54 3.55 -10.53
N HIS A 68 10.56 2.67 -10.39
CA HIS A 68 10.72 1.21 -10.31
C HIS A 68 9.34 0.53 -10.34
N ALA A 69 9.31 -0.76 -10.61
CA ALA A 69 8.14 -1.59 -10.32
C ALA A 69 8.15 -1.97 -8.82
N ALA A 70 7.07 -1.67 -8.10
CA ALA A 70 6.87 -2.08 -6.72
C ALA A 70 5.91 -3.27 -6.65
N ALA A 71 6.24 -4.28 -5.85
CA ALA A 71 5.30 -5.32 -5.47
C ALA A 71 4.37 -4.78 -4.37
N VAL A 72 3.06 -4.92 -4.59
CA VAL A 72 2.02 -4.51 -3.64
C VAL A 72 1.17 -5.72 -3.33
N ARG A 73 1.07 -6.04 -2.03
CA ARG A 73 0.12 -7.01 -1.52
C ARG A 73 -1.04 -6.27 -0.87
N LEU A 74 -2.25 -6.50 -1.37
CA LEU A 74 -3.48 -5.97 -0.79
C LEU A 74 -4.16 -7.08 -0.01
N GLU A 75 -4.54 -6.78 1.23
CA GLU A 75 -5.16 -7.74 2.14
C GLU A 75 -6.41 -7.14 2.74
N PHE A 76 -7.50 -7.91 2.70
CA PHE A 76 -8.74 -7.57 3.38
C PHE A 76 -8.89 -8.46 4.61
N TRP A 77 -9.16 -7.82 5.74
CA TRP A 77 -9.25 -8.44 7.05
C TRP A 77 -10.64 -8.19 7.64
N GLY A 78 -11.32 -9.25 8.09
CA GLY A 78 -12.62 -9.15 8.76
C GLY A 78 -12.53 -8.66 10.20
N VAL A 79 -11.35 -8.80 10.81
CA VAL A 79 -10.99 -8.34 12.15
C VAL A 79 -9.60 -7.72 12.10
N GLU A 80 -9.30 -6.85 13.05
CA GLU A 80 -7.99 -6.23 13.12
C GLU A 80 -6.90 -7.30 13.39
N PRO A 81 -5.85 -7.42 12.54
CA PRO A 81 -4.80 -8.39 12.77
C PRO A 81 -4.04 -8.09 14.08
N SER A 82 -3.91 -9.10 14.93
CA SER A 82 -3.37 -9.01 16.29
C SER A 82 -1.89 -8.58 16.39
N ALA A 83 -1.10 -8.71 15.31
CA ALA A 83 0.25 -8.18 15.24
C ALA A 83 0.69 -7.96 13.79
N ALA A 84 0.89 -6.70 13.38
CA ALA A 84 1.69 -6.43 12.20
C ALA A 84 3.18 -6.57 12.54
N ALA A 85 3.96 -7.22 11.68
CA ALA A 85 5.41 -7.39 11.87
C ALA A 85 6.18 -6.06 11.92
N ALA A 86 5.57 -4.97 11.44
CA ALA A 86 6.12 -3.63 11.45
C ALA A 86 5.03 -2.59 11.77
N ALA A 87 5.44 -1.41 12.24
CA ALA A 87 4.53 -0.27 12.36
C ALA A 87 4.09 0.20 10.96
N PRO A 88 2.82 0.57 10.75
CA PRO A 88 2.37 1.10 9.46
C PRO A 88 3.04 2.44 9.17
N ILE A 89 3.36 2.72 7.90
CA ILE A 89 3.79 4.05 7.45
C ILE A 89 2.63 5.06 7.51
N GLY A 90 1.39 4.56 7.57
CA GLY A 90 0.22 5.33 7.93
C GLY A 90 -1.05 4.49 7.96
N GLN A 91 -2.07 5.06 8.60
CA GLN A 91 -3.39 4.49 8.73
C GLN A 91 -4.43 5.59 8.52
N VAL A 92 -5.45 5.31 7.71
CA VAL A 92 -6.50 6.27 7.43
C VAL A 92 -7.83 5.58 7.11
N ALA A 93 -8.94 6.23 7.48
CA ALA A 93 -10.27 5.83 7.04
C ALA A 93 -10.50 6.30 5.59
N VAL A 94 -10.95 5.39 4.73
CA VAL A 94 -11.28 5.67 3.32
C VAL A 94 -12.69 5.19 3.02
N SER A 95 -13.40 5.94 2.18
CA SER A 95 -14.71 5.55 1.66
C SER A 95 -14.50 4.85 0.31
N LEU A 96 -14.97 3.61 0.19
CA LEU A 96 -14.85 2.77 -1.01
C LEU A 96 -16.25 2.43 -1.51
N PRO A 97 -16.90 3.31 -2.30
CA PRO A 97 -18.30 3.16 -2.71
C PRO A 97 -18.54 2.03 -3.71
N CYS A 98 -17.51 1.49 -4.37
CA CYS A 98 -17.64 0.29 -5.19
C CYS A 98 -17.33 -1.00 -4.43
N GLY A 99 -16.80 -0.90 -3.21
CA GLY A 99 -16.39 -2.06 -2.43
C GLY A 99 -15.20 -2.80 -3.04
N THR A 100 -14.32 -2.07 -3.73
CA THR A 100 -13.10 -2.62 -4.32
C THR A 100 -11.91 -1.73 -4.01
N LEU A 101 -10.71 -2.31 -3.98
CA LEU A 101 -9.46 -1.58 -3.80
C LEU A 101 -8.43 -2.06 -4.83
N THR A 102 -7.75 -1.14 -5.51
CA THR A 102 -6.67 -1.52 -6.45
C THR A 102 -5.52 -0.52 -6.40
N ALA A 103 -4.30 -0.97 -6.71
CA ALA A 103 -3.17 -0.07 -6.88
C ALA A 103 -3.17 0.55 -8.27
N TRP A 104 -2.83 1.84 -8.33
CA TRP A 104 -2.76 2.66 -9.52
C TRP A 104 -1.34 3.16 -9.74
N ALA A 105 -0.83 2.98 -10.96
CA ALA A 105 0.33 3.70 -11.44
C ALA A 105 -0.10 5.14 -11.72
N VAL A 106 0.61 6.12 -11.16
CA VAL A 106 0.27 7.54 -11.33
C VAL A 106 1.14 8.13 -12.44
N PRO A 107 0.58 8.70 -13.53
CA PRO A 107 -0.84 9.03 -13.78
C PRO A 107 -1.60 8.03 -14.67
N HIS A 108 -1.08 6.83 -14.90
CA HIS A 108 -1.51 5.92 -15.97
C HIS A 108 -2.77 5.11 -15.70
N GLY A 109 -3.15 4.89 -14.43
CA GLY A 109 -4.38 4.17 -14.07
C GLY A 109 -4.15 2.89 -13.26
N PRO A 110 -5.16 2.00 -13.18
CA PRO A 110 -5.07 0.73 -12.46
C PRO A 110 -3.91 -0.14 -12.97
N ALA A 111 -3.11 -0.68 -12.05
CA ALA A 111 -1.94 -1.49 -12.37
C ALA A 111 -2.22 -3.00 -12.40
N GLY A 112 -3.40 -3.43 -11.96
CA GLY A 112 -3.72 -4.85 -11.80
C GLY A 112 -5.18 -5.10 -11.45
N PRO A 113 -5.52 -6.33 -11.02
CA PRO A 113 -6.87 -6.65 -10.56
C PRO A 113 -7.24 -5.79 -9.34
N ALA A 114 -8.55 -5.65 -9.10
CA ALA A 114 -9.03 -5.07 -7.86
C ALA A 114 -9.25 -6.17 -6.82
N LEU A 115 -8.96 -5.85 -5.57
CA LEU A 115 -9.36 -6.65 -4.42
C LEU A 115 -10.83 -6.34 -4.12
N ASP A 116 -11.69 -7.35 -4.24
CA ASP A 116 -13.08 -7.25 -3.81
C ASP A 116 -13.16 -7.24 -2.28
N LEU A 117 -13.98 -6.33 -1.73
CA LEU A 117 -14.27 -6.21 -0.29
C LEU A 117 -15.65 -6.81 0.02
N ASP A 118 -16.10 -6.70 1.27
CA ASP A 118 -17.47 -7.09 1.69
C ASP A 118 -18.54 -6.03 1.35
N GLY A 119 -18.42 -5.44 0.16
CA GLY A 119 -19.33 -4.45 -0.38
C GLY A 119 -18.88 -2.99 -0.19
N PRO A 120 -19.70 -2.02 -0.61
CA PRO A 120 -19.41 -0.60 -0.40
C PRO A 120 -19.38 -0.19 1.06
N GLY A 121 -18.47 0.70 1.44
CA GLY A 121 -18.42 1.18 2.83
C GLY A 121 -17.21 2.04 3.19
N GLU A 122 -17.09 2.34 4.48
CA GLU A 122 -15.89 2.93 5.07
C GLU A 122 -14.95 1.82 5.58
N TYR A 123 -13.68 1.94 5.25
CA TYR A 123 -12.64 0.98 5.60
C TYR A 123 -11.45 1.68 6.23
N ILE A 124 -10.80 1.01 7.18
CA ILE A 124 -9.50 1.46 7.70
C ILE A 124 -8.41 0.87 6.80
N LEU A 125 -7.75 1.72 6.02
CA LEU A 125 -6.58 1.33 5.25
C LEU A 125 -5.33 1.50 6.09
N ARG A 126 -4.59 0.41 6.29
CA ARG A 126 -3.26 0.39 6.90
C ARG A 126 -2.24 0.10 5.80
N VAL A 127 -1.22 0.96 5.69
CA VAL A 127 -0.15 0.76 4.72
C VAL A 127 1.13 0.42 5.45
N PHE A 128 1.70 -0.71 5.09
CA PHE A 128 3.00 -1.16 5.57
C PHE A 128 4.01 -1.05 4.42
N ARG A 129 5.27 -0.82 4.77
CA ARG A 129 6.36 -0.87 3.81
C ARG A 129 7.36 -1.91 4.27
N GLU A 130 7.58 -2.90 3.42
CA GLU A 130 8.64 -3.88 3.57
C GLU A 130 9.79 -3.53 2.63
N GLY A 131 11.00 -3.45 3.18
CA GLY A 131 12.17 -2.96 2.44
C GLY A 131 12.13 -1.45 2.14
N GLY A 132 12.97 -1.01 1.19
CA GLY A 132 13.19 0.41 0.93
C GLY A 132 14.34 1.01 1.76
N GLY A 133 14.50 2.33 1.75
CA GLY A 133 15.52 3.03 2.54
C GLY A 133 16.86 3.23 1.82
N GLU A 134 17.95 3.45 2.57
CA GLU A 134 19.28 3.70 1.98
C GLU A 134 19.75 2.56 1.09
N GLU A 135 19.49 1.31 1.45
CA GLU A 135 19.91 0.16 0.64
C GLU A 135 19.18 0.09 -0.71
N ALA A 136 17.87 0.36 -0.73
CA ALA A 136 17.11 0.43 -1.98
C ALA A 136 17.55 1.62 -2.84
N ARG A 137 17.85 2.77 -2.21
CA ARG A 137 18.42 3.93 -2.89
C ARG A 137 19.80 3.64 -3.46
N ALA A 138 20.66 2.96 -2.72
CA ALA A 138 22.00 2.58 -3.14
C ALA A 138 21.97 1.62 -4.34
N ARG A 139 21.10 0.60 -4.31
CA ARG A 139 20.90 -0.31 -5.46
C ARG A 139 20.44 0.44 -6.71
N ALA A 140 19.46 1.35 -6.57
CA ALA A 140 18.98 2.15 -7.70
C ALA A 140 20.07 3.07 -8.28
N GLN A 141 20.90 3.68 -7.42
CA GLN A 141 22.02 4.53 -7.86
C GLN A 141 23.12 3.71 -8.56
N TRP A 142 23.40 2.50 -8.09
CA TRP A 142 24.39 1.61 -8.71
C TRP A 142 23.97 1.17 -10.11
N SER A 143 22.69 0.84 -10.29
CA SER A 143 22.14 0.47 -11.61
C SER A 143 22.14 1.62 -12.61
N ALA A 144 21.96 2.86 -12.14
CA ALA A 144 22.01 4.04 -13.01
C ALA A 144 23.45 4.44 -13.43
N GLY A 145 24.47 4.07 -12.65
CA GLY A 145 25.87 4.47 -12.86
C GLY A 145 26.74 3.49 -13.65
N HIS A 146 26.24 2.30 -14.02
CA HIS A 146 27.02 1.27 -14.74
C HIS A 146 26.45 0.95 -16.14
N GLY A 147 25.55 1.79 -16.66
CA GLY A 147 24.91 1.61 -17.98
C GLY A 147 25.60 2.30 -19.16
N GLU A 148 26.67 3.07 -18.94
CA GLU A 148 27.44 3.70 -20.01
C GLU A 148 28.95 3.51 -19.77
N GLY A 149 29.52 2.55 -20.51
CA GLY A 149 30.95 2.28 -20.62
C GLY A 149 31.20 1.42 -21.85
#